data_AF-A0AAU7PJL5-F1
#
_entry.id   AF-A0AAU7PJL5-F1
#
_cell.length_a   1.000
_cell.length_b   1.000
_cell.length_c   1.000
_cell.angle_alpha   90.00
_cell.angle_beta   90.00
_cell.angle_gamma   90.00
#
_symmetry.space_group_name_H-M   'P 1'
#
loop_
_entity.id
_entity.type
_entity.pdbx_description
1 polymer ?
#
loop_
_entity_poly.entity_id
_entity_poly.type
_entity_poly.pdbx_seq_one_letter_code
_entity_poly.pdbx_strand_id
1 'polypeptide(L)'
;MSLVRCPNGHVFNARRYGKICPYCQMKLKEETEDQKPVGFEPAMEVLQEEIRPVCGWIVCISGARVGMDYKIHSGKNFVGRGDDMDIQILGDNEINRKNHTIIVYDEKKRNTVILPGDAAGLAYLNDEAVYVPTELKPYDVIELGKSRFLFAPLCGENFEWNDKK
;
A
#
# COMPACT_ATOMS: atom_id res chain seq x y z
N MET A 1 44.33 -33.48 9.05
CA MET A 1 45.09 -32.24 9.27
C MET A 1 44.10 -31.15 9.65
N SER A 2 44.14 -30.58 10.87
CA SER A 2 43.21 -29.51 11.26
C SER A 2 43.80 -28.14 10.91
N LEU A 3 43.71 -27.78 9.63
CA LEU A 3 44.06 -26.45 9.18
C LEU A 3 42.90 -25.50 9.51
N VAL A 4 43.19 -24.40 10.19
CA VAL A 4 42.25 -23.33 10.52
C VAL A 4 42.72 -22.04 9.89
N ARG A 5 41.78 -21.16 9.54
CA ARG A 5 42.07 -19.85 8.96
C ARG A 5 41.81 -18.77 9.99
N CYS A 6 42.76 -17.87 10.22
CA CYS A 6 42.54 -16.73 11.09
C CYS A 6 41.71 -15.62 10.39
N PRO A 7 41.13 -14.67 11.14
CA PRO A 7 40.38 -13.54 10.57
C PRO A 7 41.18 -12.72 9.54
N ASN A 8 42.51 -12.64 9.69
CA ASN A 8 43.40 -11.98 8.73
C ASN A 8 43.76 -12.87 7.52
N GLY A 9 43.12 -14.03 7.38
CA GLY A 9 43.21 -14.87 6.19
C GLY A 9 44.34 -15.89 6.16
N HIS A 10 45.21 -15.97 7.16
CA HIS A 10 46.29 -16.97 7.23
C HIS A 10 45.77 -18.35 7.61
N VAL A 11 46.23 -19.39 6.91
CA VAL A 11 45.89 -20.79 7.20
C VAL A 11 47.04 -21.45 7.98
N PHE A 12 46.74 -22.07 9.11
CA PHE A 12 47.74 -22.71 9.97
C PHE A 12 47.18 -23.95 10.67
N ASN A 13 48.05 -24.81 11.20
CA ASN A 13 47.64 -26.04 11.86
C ASN A 13 47.30 -25.80 13.36
N ALA A 14 46.02 -25.84 13.70
CA ALA A 14 45.53 -25.61 15.06
C ALA A 14 46.06 -26.63 16.08
N ARG A 15 46.37 -27.87 15.68
CA ARG A 15 46.93 -28.87 16.60
C ARG A 15 48.34 -28.51 17.07
N ARG A 16 49.09 -27.76 16.27
CA ARG A 16 50.49 -27.39 16.59
C ARG A 16 50.59 -26.05 17.30
N TYR A 17 49.78 -25.07 16.90
CA TYR A 17 49.87 -23.69 17.38
C TYR A 17 48.69 -23.27 18.27
N GLY A 18 47.77 -24.20 18.56
CA GLY A 18 46.58 -23.94 19.35
C GLY A 18 45.65 -22.93 18.66
N LYS A 19 45.07 -22.04 19.46
CA LYS A 19 44.16 -20.97 19.01
C LYS A 19 44.87 -19.68 18.61
N ILE A 20 46.20 -19.69 18.48
CA ILE A 20 46.98 -18.49 18.17
C ILE A 20 47.58 -18.65 16.77
N CYS A 21 47.28 -17.70 15.89
CA CYS A 21 47.85 -17.70 14.56
C CYS A 21 49.36 -17.40 14.64
N PRO A 22 50.25 -18.27 14.14
CA PRO A 22 51.70 -18.07 14.24
C PRO A 22 52.21 -16.90 13.38
N TYR A 23 51.43 -16.47 12.38
CA TYR A 23 51.83 -15.42 11.44
C TYR A 23 51.51 -14.00 11.93
N CYS A 24 50.40 -13.83 12.65
CA CYS A 24 49.96 -12.51 13.12
C CYS A 24 49.73 -12.43 14.64
N GLN A 25 50.01 -13.51 15.38
CA GLN A 25 49.82 -13.66 16.84
C GLN A 25 48.40 -13.39 17.34
N MET A 26 47.43 -13.31 16.44
CA MET A 26 46.03 -13.08 16.79
C MET A 26 45.42 -14.35 17.40
N LYS A 27 44.73 -14.20 18.54
CA LYS A 27 43.98 -15.29 19.18
C LYS A 27 42.64 -15.46 18.47
N LEU A 28 42.32 -16.68 18.07
CA LEU A 28 40.99 -17.08 17.62
C LEU A 28 40.04 -17.04 18.82
N LYS A 29 38.96 -16.27 18.71
CA LYS A 29 37.86 -16.32 19.69
C LYS A 29 37.12 -17.64 19.49
N GLU A 30 36.84 -18.34 20.58
CA GLU A 30 35.85 -19.42 20.54
C GLU A 30 34.50 -18.78 20.29
N GLU A 31 33.75 -19.32 19.32
CA GLU A 31 32.32 -19.11 19.25
C GLU A 31 31.75 -19.75 20.53
N THR A 32 31.60 -18.96 21.58
CA THR A 32 30.61 -19.28 22.59
C THR A 32 29.30 -19.28 21.83
N GLU A 33 28.70 -20.46 21.67
CA GLU A 33 27.31 -20.58 21.24
C GLU A 33 26.53 -19.58 22.08
N ASP A 34 26.11 -18.47 21.45
CA ASP A 34 25.25 -17.48 22.06
C ASP A 34 23.99 -18.24 22.45
N GLN A 35 23.92 -18.62 23.74
CA GLN A 35 22.72 -19.12 24.35
C GLN A 35 21.67 -18.03 24.16
N LYS A 36 20.81 -18.21 23.16
CA LYS A 36 19.64 -17.36 22.97
C LYS A 36 18.91 -17.33 24.31
N PRO A 37 18.65 -16.16 24.91
CA PRO A 37 17.88 -16.09 26.14
C PRO A 37 16.51 -16.71 25.88
N VAL A 38 16.17 -17.73 26.66
CA VAL A 38 14.82 -18.30 26.69
C VAL A 38 13.88 -17.20 27.17
N GLY A 39 12.97 -16.74 26.31
CA GLY A 39 11.94 -15.75 26.67
C GLY A 39 11.88 -14.47 25.86
N PHE A 40 12.59 -14.34 24.73
CA PHE A 40 12.27 -13.31 23.73
C PHE A 40 11.49 -13.93 22.57
N GLU A 41 10.25 -14.35 22.86
CA GLU A 41 9.23 -14.35 21.83
C GLU A 41 8.92 -12.87 21.58
N PRO A 42 9.25 -12.29 20.41
CA PRO A 42 8.67 -10.99 20.09
C PRO A 42 7.16 -11.19 20.18
N ALA A 43 6.48 -10.39 21.00
CA ALA A 43 5.04 -10.48 21.15
C ALA A 43 4.43 -10.60 19.75
N MET A 44 3.70 -11.69 19.48
CA MET A 44 2.99 -11.92 18.21
C MET A 44 1.87 -10.87 17.97
N GLU A 45 1.82 -9.82 18.79
CA GLU A 45 1.18 -8.53 18.56
C GLU A 45 2.00 -7.64 17.60
N VAL A 46 2.90 -8.20 16.79
CA VAL A 46 3.39 -7.52 15.59
C VAL A 46 2.20 -7.36 14.64
N LEU A 47 1.49 -6.25 14.79
CA LEU A 47 0.82 -5.51 13.73
C LEU A 47 -0.01 -6.38 12.79
N GLN A 48 -1.12 -6.95 13.26
CA GLN A 48 -2.19 -7.26 12.30
C GLN A 48 -2.66 -5.93 11.72
N GLU A 49 -2.12 -5.55 10.56
CA GLU A 49 -2.67 -4.43 9.80
C GLU A 49 -4.13 -4.76 9.53
N GLU A 50 -5.03 -4.01 10.17
CA GLU A 50 -6.45 -4.14 9.91
C GLU A 50 -6.70 -3.80 8.44
N ILE A 51 -6.96 -4.84 7.64
CA ILE A 51 -7.26 -4.68 6.22
C ILE A 51 -8.59 -3.93 6.12
N ARG A 52 -8.55 -2.69 5.65
CA ARG A 52 -9.76 -1.94 5.30
C ARG A 52 -10.47 -2.66 4.14
N PRO A 53 -11.70 -3.17 4.32
CA PRO A 53 -12.40 -3.88 3.26
C PRO A 53 -12.67 -2.97 2.06
N VAL A 54 -12.53 -3.51 0.86
CA VAL A 54 -12.79 -2.78 -0.39
C VAL A 54 -14.28 -2.77 -0.67
N CYS A 55 -14.84 -1.62 -1.01
CA CYS A 55 -16.26 -1.43 -1.34
C CYS A 55 -16.49 -1.28 -2.86
N GLY A 56 -15.43 -1.03 -3.62
CA GLY A 56 -15.48 -0.95 -5.08
C GLY A 56 -14.16 -0.44 -5.64
N TRP A 57 -14.16 -0.13 -6.93
CA TRP A 57 -13.00 0.39 -7.63
C TRP A 57 -13.38 1.51 -8.59
N ILE A 58 -12.41 2.40 -8.84
CA ILE A 58 -12.34 3.11 -10.11
C ILE A 58 -11.14 2.59 -10.89
N VAL A 59 -11.32 2.34 -12.18
CA VAL A 59 -10.28 1.77 -13.04
C VAL A 59 -9.95 2.77 -14.13
N CYS A 60 -8.68 3.16 -14.27
CA CYS A 60 -8.26 4.09 -15.31
C CYS A 60 -8.41 3.44 -16.69
N ILE A 61 -9.26 4.03 -17.53
CA ILE A 61 -9.53 3.57 -18.91
C ILE A 61 -8.95 4.51 -19.96
N SER A 62 -8.56 5.73 -19.55
CA SER A 62 -7.85 6.71 -20.38
C SER A 62 -6.95 7.58 -19.50
N GLY A 63 -5.77 7.97 -20.01
CA GLY A 63 -4.81 8.80 -19.30
C GLY A 63 -3.45 8.12 -19.12
N ALA A 64 -2.62 8.60 -18.19
CA ALA A 64 -1.26 8.10 -17.99
C ALA A 64 -1.19 6.71 -17.32
N ARG A 65 -2.28 6.25 -16.70
CA ARG A 65 -2.34 5.08 -15.82
C ARG A 65 -3.34 4.02 -16.30
N VAL A 66 -3.61 3.91 -17.60
CA VAL A 66 -4.58 2.95 -18.15
C VAL A 66 -4.34 1.53 -17.60
N GLY A 67 -5.41 0.90 -17.13
CA GLY A 67 -5.41 -0.43 -16.52
C GLY A 67 -5.16 -0.43 -15.01
N MET A 68 -4.75 0.69 -14.40
CA MET A 68 -4.61 0.80 -12.95
C MET A 68 -5.97 0.83 -12.27
N ASP A 69 -6.14 0.00 -11.24
CA ASP A 69 -7.27 0.05 -10.33
C ASP A 69 -6.96 0.90 -9.07
N TYR A 70 -8.00 1.55 -8.55
CA TYR A 70 -7.96 2.29 -7.30
C TYR A 70 -9.12 1.82 -6.42
N LYS A 71 -8.81 1.43 -5.20
CA LYS A 71 -9.76 0.85 -4.25
C LYS A 71 -10.55 1.94 -3.56
N ILE A 72 -11.86 1.76 -3.51
CA ILE A 72 -12.78 2.56 -2.71
C ILE A 72 -13.02 1.81 -1.39
N HIS A 73 -12.97 2.52 -0.28
CA HIS A 73 -13.30 2.02 1.04
C HIS A 73 -14.56 2.68 1.59
N SER A 74 -15.07 2.16 2.71
CA SER A 74 -16.21 2.75 3.41
C SER A 74 -15.96 4.19 3.83
N GLY A 75 -16.99 5.02 3.71
CA GLY A 75 -16.92 6.44 4.01
C GLY A 75 -16.35 7.24 2.84
N LYS A 76 -15.67 8.35 3.15
CA LYS A 76 -15.12 9.28 2.16
C LYS A 76 -13.75 8.81 1.69
N ASN A 77 -13.54 8.83 0.38
CA ASN A 77 -12.27 8.60 -0.28
C ASN A 77 -11.91 9.87 -1.04
N PHE A 78 -10.93 10.62 -0.55
CA PHE A 78 -10.46 11.84 -1.18
C PHE A 78 -9.57 11.50 -2.39
N VAL A 79 -9.92 12.05 -3.55
CA VAL A 79 -9.25 11.75 -4.83
C VAL A 79 -8.45 12.97 -5.28
N GLY A 80 -7.18 12.75 -5.61
CA GLY A 80 -6.30 13.80 -6.14
C GLY A 80 -4.91 13.25 -6.45
N ARG A 81 -3.96 14.11 -6.84
CA ARG A 81 -2.57 13.68 -7.10
C ARG A 81 -1.63 13.77 -5.91
N GLY A 82 -2.09 14.37 -4.81
CA GLY A 82 -1.35 14.53 -3.56
C GLY A 82 -1.10 13.18 -2.89
N ASP A 83 -0.01 13.10 -2.15
CA ASP A 83 0.37 11.98 -1.30
C ASP A 83 -0.49 11.84 -0.04
N ASP A 84 -1.24 12.89 0.29
CA ASP A 84 -2.22 12.94 1.39
C ASP A 84 -3.63 12.50 0.98
N MET A 85 -3.83 12.05 -0.27
CA MET A 85 -5.12 11.59 -0.79
C MET A 85 -5.32 10.09 -0.51
N ASP A 86 -6.56 9.68 -0.22
CA ASP A 86 -6.89 8.26 -0.09
C ASP A 86 -6.70 7.52 -1.42
N ILE A 87 -7.10 8.18 -2.51
CA ILE A 87 -6.91 7.69 -3.89
C ILE A 87 -5.98 8.67 -4.61
N GLN A 88 -4.70 8.30 -4.65
CA GLN A 88 -3.67 9.08 -5.33
C GLN A 88 -3.58 8.73 -6.82
N ILE A 89 -3.84 9.70 -7.69
CA ILE A 89 -3.74 9.56 -9.14
C ILE A 89 -2.53 10.34 -9.65
N LEU A 90 -1.56 9.63 -10.24
CA LEU A 90 -0.32 10.19 -10.74
C LEU A 90 -0.29 10.23 -12.27
N GLY A 91 0.49 11.16 -12.84
CA GLY A 91 0.73 11.25 -14.28
C GLY A 91 -0.20 12.21 -15.04
N ASP A 92 -1.17 12.82 -14.35
CA ASP A 92 -2.03 13.87 -14.89
C ASP A 92 -1.90 15.14 -14.05
N ASN A 93 -1.34 16.20 -14.65
CA ASN A 93 -1.10 17.47 -13.97
C ASN A 93 -2.35 18.34 -13.86
N GLU A 94 -3.43 18.04 -14.58
CA GLU A 94 -4.71 18.74 -14.50
C GLU A 94 -5.58 18.20 -13.36
N ILE A 95 -5.24 17.01 -12.82
CA ILE A 95 -5.80 16.56 -11.56
C ILE A 95 -5.21 17.40 -10.41
N ASN A 96 -6.10 17.89 -9.56
CA ASN A 96 -5.72 18.76 -8.46
C ASN A 96 -4.92 17.97 -7.41
N ARG A 97 -3.99 18.63 -6.74
CA ARG A 97 -3.19 17.99 -5.67
C ARG A 97 -4.07 17.47 -4.56
N LYS A 98 -4.99 18.30 -4.08
CA LYS A 98 -5.92 17.94 -3.03
C LYS A 98 -7.34 17.95 -3.58
N ASN A 99 -8.13 16.98 -3.13
CA ASN A 99 -9.59 16.95 -3.23
C ASN A 99 -10.12 17.42 -4.60
N HIS A 100 -9.64 16.81 -5.69
CA HIS A 100 -10.22 17.07 -7.01
C HIS A 100 -11.67 16.57 -7.07
N THR A 101 -11.94 15.44 -6.41
CA THR A 101 -13.29 14.94 -6.12
C THR A 101 -13.26 14.08 -4.87
N ILE A 102 -14.43 13.67 -4.38
CA ILE A 102 -14.58 12.75 -3.26
C ILE A 102 -15.54 11.66 -3.68
N ILE A 103 -15.14 10.40 -3.50
CA ILE A 103 -16.01 9.23 -3.71
C ILE A 103 -16.41 8.69 -2.35
N VAL A 104 -17.71 8.55 -2.12
CA VAL A 104 -18.26 8.15 -0.83
C VAL A 104 -19.04 6.87 -0.98
N TYR A 105 -18.65 5.82 -0.24
CA TYR A 105 -19.51 4.66 -0.04
C TYR A 105 -20.28 4.83 1.27
N ASP A 106 -21.62 4.91 1.19
CA ASP A 106 -22.51 4.99 2.34
C ASP A 106 -23.02 3.58 2.68
N GLU A 107 -22.48 2.98 3.74
CA GLU A 107 -22.90 1.65 4.24
C GLU A 107 -24.39 1.58 4.58
N LYS A 108 -25.00 2.68 5.04
CA LYS A 108 -26.42 2.66 5.45
C LYS A 108 -27.33 2.62 4.24
N LYS A 109 -26.95 3.32 3.16
CA LYS A 109 -27.70 3.38 1.90
C LYS A 109 -27.26 2.33 0.89
N ARG A 110 -26.12 1.69 1.12
CA ARG A 110 -25.49 0.70 0.23
C ARG A 110 -25.27 1.23 -1.18
N ASN A 111 -24.92 2.51 -1.27
CA ASN A 111 -24.65 3.16 -2.55
C ASN A 111 -23.36 3.97 -2.51
N THR A 112 -22.84 4.25 -3.70
CA THR A 112 -21.65 5.07 -3.87
C THR A 112 -22.05 6.40 -4.52
N VAL A 113 -21.53 7.50 -3.99
CA VAL A 113 -21.85 8.86 -4.44
C VAL A 113 -20.54 9.59 -4.75
N ILE A 114 -20.51 10.30 -5.86
CA ILE A 114 -19.44 11.25 -6.19
C ILE A 114 -19.85 12.66 -5.74
N LEU A 115 -18.93 13.36 -5.09
CA LEU A 115 -19.12 14.74 -4.62
C LEU A 115 -18.13 15.65 -5.36
N PRO A 116 -18.51 16.92 -5.61
CA PRO A 116 -17.57 17.91 -6.11
C PRO A 116 -16.38 18.06 -5.16
N GLY A 117 -15.19 18.27 -5.73
CA GLY A 117 -14.01 18.70 -4.99
C GLY A 117 -14.11 20.15 -4.53
N ASP A 118 -13.18 20.57 -3.66
CA ASP A 118 -13.00 21.98 -3.26
C ASP A 118 -11.96 22.70 -4.13
N ALA A 119 -11.34 21.99 -5.08
CA ALA A 119 -10.27 22.49 -5.91
C ALA A 119 -10.78 23.01 -7.27
N ALA A 120 -9.91 23.72 -8.00
CA ALA A 120 -10.31 24.48 -9.19
C ALA A 120 -10.79 23.61 -10.37
N GLY A 121 -10.16 22.45 -10.58
CA GLY A 121 -10.61 21.47 -11.57
C GLY A 121 -11.92 20.79 -11.20
N LEU A 122 -12.84 20.68 -12.17
CA LEU A 122 -14.12 19.99 -12.03
C LEU A 122 -14.00 18.50 -12.33
N ALA A 123 -14.76 17.69 -11.61
CA ALA A 123 -15.01 16.31 -11.96
C ALA A 123 -16.24 16.22 -12.88
N TYR A 124 -16.18 15.32 -13.86
CA TYR A 124 -17.32 15.02 -14.72
C TYR A 124 -17.74 13.56 -14.54
N LEU A 125 -19.03 13.32 -14.61
CA LEU A 125 -19.67 12.00 -14.57
C LEU A 125 -20.45 11.84 -15.87
N ASN A 126 -20.05 10.88 -16.71
CA ASN A 126 -20.65 10.63 -18.02
C ASN A 126 -20.74 11.91 -18.88
N ASP A 127 -19.61 12.64 -18.97
CA ASP A 127 -19.45 13.92 -19.68
C ASP A 127 -20.26 15.12 -19.09
N GLU A 128 -20.95 14.94 -17.95
CA GLU A 128 -21.65 16.02 -17.23
C GLU A 128 -20.88 16.47 -15.98
N ALA A 129 -20.74 17.78 -15.76
CA ALA A 129 -20.02 18.29 -14.60
C ALA A 129 -20.76 18.00 -13.29
N VAL A 130 -20.04 17.47 -12.30
CA VAL A 130 -20.58 17.16 -10.97
C VAL A 130 -20.56 18.41 -10.11
N TYR A 131 -21.72 19.05 -9.94
CA TYR A 131 -21.89 20.22 -9.07
C TYR A 131 -22.46 19.89 -7.69
N VAL A 132 -23.11 18.75 -7.56
CA VAL A 132 -23.80 18.29 -6.37
C VAL A 132 -23.51 16.82 -6.13
N PRO A 133 -23.70 16.30 -4.90
CA PRO A 133 -23.59 14.87 -4.64
C PRO A 133 -24.47 14.07 -5.61
N THR A 134 -23.85 13.20 -6.40
CA THR A 134 -24.51 12.43 -7.46
C THR A 134 -24.20 10.94 -7.29
N GLU A 135 -25.21 10.09 -7.39
CA GLU A 135 -25.04 8.65 -7.24
C GLU A 135 -24.29 8.04 -8.43
N LEU A 136 -23.31 7.17 -8.15
CA LEU A 136 -22.56 6.43 -9.14
C LEU A 136 -23.22 5.08 -9.43
N LYS A 137 -23.44 4.79 -10.70
CA LYS A 137 -23.94 3.51 -11.20
C LYS A 137 -22.81 2.65 -11.75
N PRO A 138 -22.94 1.30 -11.71
CA PRO A 138 -21.95 0.43 -12.31
C PRO A 138 -21.62 0.84 -13.75
N TYR A 139 -20.34 0.91 -14.07
CA TYR A 139 -19.79 1.31 -15.37
C TYR A 139 -19.94 2.78 -15.75
N ASP A 140 -20.34 3.65 -14.82
CA ASP A 140 -20.24 5.09 -15.04
C ASP A 140 -18.79 5.53 -15.26
N VAL A 141 -18.60 6.54 -16.10
CA VAL A 141 -17.30 7.11 -16.43
C VAL A 141 -17.10 8.42 -15.68
N ILE A 142 -16.05 8.46 -14.86
CA ILE A 142 -15.60 9.64 -14.13
C ILE A 142 -14.43 10.25 -14.89
N GLU A 143 -14.47 11.53 -15.22
CA GLU A 143 -13.37 12.27 -15.81
C GLU A 143 -12.79 13.27 -14.81
N LEU A 144 -11.46 13.24 -14.66
CA LEU A 144 -10.68 14.13 -13.80
C LEU A 144 -9.46 14.60 -14.61
N GLY A 145 -9.35 15.90 -14.85
CA GLY A 145 -8.31 16.44 -15.73
C GLY A 145 -8.44 15.85 -17.15
N LYS A 146 -7.42 15.11 -17.60
CA LYS A 146 -7.41 14.40 -18.90
C LYS A 146 -7.64 12.90 -18.78
N SER A 147 -7.84 12.41 -17.57
CA SER A 147 -7.94 10.99 -17.27
C SER A 147 -9.39 10.57 -17.08
N ARG A 148 -9.74 9.39 -17.58
CA ARG A 148 -11.09 8.80 -17.45
C ARG A 148 -11.01 7.50 -16.66
N PHE A 149 -11.99 7.30 -15.79
CA PHE A 149 -12.07 6.17 -14.87
C PHE A 149 -13.43 5.53 -14.94
N LEU A 150 -13.46 4.20 -15.02
CA LEU A 150 -14.69 3.41 -14.96
C LEU A 150 -14.97 3.03 -13.51
N PHE A 151 -16.20 3.27 -13.04
CA PHE A 151 -16.61 2.84 -11.71
C PHE A 151 -17.11 1.39 -11.71
N ALA A 152 -16.60 0.58 -10.79
CA ALA A 152 -16.98 -0.82 -10.58
C ALA A 152 -17.30 -1.06 -9.10
N PRO A 153 -18.58 -1.14 -8.70
CA PRO A 153 -18.94 -1.40 -7.31
C PRO A 153 -18.69 -2.86 -6.94
N LEU A 154 -18.18 -3.10 -5.73
CA LEU A 154 -18.19 -4.42 -5.09
C LEU A 154 -19.37 -4.52 -4.13
N CYS A 155 -19.46 -3.55 -3.22
CA CYS A 155 -20.54 -3.45 -2.26
C CYS A 155 -21.73 -2.71 -2.87
N GLY A 156 -22.93 -3.18 -2.55
CA GLY A 156 -24.19 -2.63 -3.05
C GLY A 156 -25.34 -3.58 -2.75
N GLU A 157 -26.30 -3.68 -3.67
CA GLU A 157 -27.46 -4.57 -3.50
C GLU A 157 -27.08 -6.05 -3.37
N ASN A 158 -26.01 -6.48 -4.03
CA ASN A 158 -25.64 -7.90 -4.14
C ASN A 158 -24.66 -8.38 -3.06
N PHE A 159 -23.94 -7.47 -2.40
CA PHE A 159 -22.87 -7.83 -1.46
C PHE A 159 -22.59 -6.69 -0.47
N GLU A 160 -22.34 -7.04 0.79
CA GLU A 160 -21.83 -6.12 1.81
C GLU A 160 -20.98 -6.88 2.84
N TRP A 161 -20.01 -6.20 3.45
CA TRP A 161 -19.12 -6.81 4.45
C TRP A 161 -19.78 -7.05 5.81
N ASN A 162 -20.81 -6.27 6.16
CA ASN A 162 -21.49 -6.38 7.44
C ASN A 162 -22.23 -7.71 7.65
N ASP A 163 -22.55 -8.44 6.57
CA ASP A 163 -23.15 -9.78 6.68
C ASP A 163 -22.14 -10.86 7.14
N LYS A 164 -20.86 -10.50 7.34
CA LYS A 164 -19.76 -11.44 7.65
C LYS A 164 -19.06 -11.17 8.98
N LYS A 165 -19.58 -10.28 9.84
CA LYS A 165 -19.05 -10.02 11.19
C LYS A 165 -19.89 -10.67 12.28
#